data_AF-A0A2H0Y457-F1
#
_entry.id   AF-A0A2H0Y457-F1
#
_cell.length_a   1.000
_cell.length_b   1.000
_cell.length_c   1.000
_cell.angle_alpha   90.00
_cell.angle_beta   90.00
_cell.angle_gamma   90.00
#
_symmetry.space_group_name_H-M   'P 1'
#
loop_
_entity.id
_entity.type
_entity.pdbx_description
1 polymer ?
#
loop_
_entity_poly.entity_id
_entity_poly.type
_entity_poly.pdbx_seq_one_letter_code
_entity_poly.pdbx_strand_id
1 'polypeptide(L)'
;ALGKGSASNAVIASLGSMAGYTHYAFGSVPTVAPGALSSNVLTDGTLELYRFTVSADAAGDIGLGNFTFNVATSGVTVTNFYVTDETDDTQLNNSVVASVDTAAQVEITFNPGGGGIVERQISAGATHTYVLKGTVTGSSSGDSVQVSLAGDSAALSATTETLADARADAQDDFIWTDRTATSHAITTTDWISGFRVKGLPSSNTSPEVLSKA
;
A
#
# COMPACT_ATOMS: atom_id res chain seq x y z
N ALA A 1 47.75 12.63 -10.52
CA ALA A 1 48.37 11.44 -9.88
C ALA A 1 47.42 10.96 -8.80
N LEU A 2 46.96 9.71 -8.87
CA LEU A 2 46.06 9.13 -7.86
C LEU A 2 46.82 8.96 -6.54
N GLY A 3 46.14 9.25 -5.42
CA GLY A 3 46.75 9.38 -4.09
C GLY A 3 47.50 8.12 -3.65
N LYS A 4 48.56 8.31 -2.88
CA LYS A 4 49.33 7.22 -2.24
C LYS A 4 48.81 7.00 -0.82
N GLY A 5 48.65 5.75 -0.41
CA GLY A 5 48.41 5.40 0.99
C GLY A 5 49.63 5.75 1.84
N SER A 6 49.45 6.62 2.84
CA SER A 6 50.55 7.21 3.65
C SER A 6 51.41 6.19 4.41
N ALA A 7 50.94 4.95 4.58
CA ALA A 7 51.63 3.91 5.35
C ALA A 7 52.21 2.74 4.52
N SER A 8 51.80 2.54 3.27
CA SER A 8 52.10 1.29 2.53
C SER A 8 52.85 1.48 1.20
N ASN A 9 53.01 2.73 0.73
CA ASN A 9 53.48 3.01 -0.64
C ASN A 9 52.67 2.30 -1.75
N ALA A 10 51.52 1.69 -1.43
CA ALA A 10 50.68 1.02 -2.40
C ALA A 10 50.06 2.06 -3.33
N VAL A 11 50.25 1.85 -4.63
CA VAL A 11 49.57 2.61 -5.68
C VAL A 11 48.21 1.96 -5.92
N ILE A 12 47.12 2.72 -5.80
CA ILE A 12 45.80 2.23 -6.21
C ILE A 12 45.83 2.04 -7.72
N ALA A 13 45.95 0.78 -8.17
CA ALA A 13 46.19 0.41 -9.58
C ALA A 13 44.92 0.40 -10.45
N SER A 14 43.74 0.36 -9.83
CA SER A 14 42.45 0.51 -10.49
C SER A 14 41.37 0.81 -9.46
N LEU A 15 40.48 1.74 -9.74
CA LEU A 15 39.15 1.69 -9.14
C LEU A 15 38.42 0.54 -9.83
N GLY A 16 38.14 -0.55 -9.11
CA GLY A 16 37.21 -1.56 -9.63
C GLY A 16 35.87 -0.89 -9.95
N SER A 17 35.11 -1.44 -10.89
CA SER A 17 33.71 -1.03 -11.07
C SER A 17 33.01 -1.13 -9.71
N MET A 18 32.57 0.01 -9.19
CA MET A 18 31.68 0.04 -8.04
C MET A 18 30.27 -0.22 -8.57
N ALA A 19 29.54 -1.16 -7.97
CA ALA A 19 28.12 -1.31 -8.25
C ALA A 19 27.41 -0.01 -7.85
N GLY A 20 26.82 0.68 -8.83
CA GLY A 20 25.92 1.81 -8.56
C GLY A 20 24.58 1.28 -8.05
N TYR A 21 23.95 2.00 -7.12
CA TYR A 21 22.57 1.74 -6.72
C TYR A 21 21.62 2.59 -7.55
N THR A 22 20.46 2.04 -7.91
CA THR A 22 19.37 2.82 -8.50
C THR A 22 18.78 3.77 -7.45
N HIS A 23 18.74 5.05 -7.80
CA HIS A 23 18.10 6.10 -7.02
C HIS A 23 16.77 6.48 -7.68
N TYR A 24 15.74 6.65 -6.86
CA TYR A 24 14.43 7.14 -7.29
C TYR A 24 14.20 8.49 -6.62
N ALA A 25 13.71 9.46 -7.39
CA ALA A 25 13.42 10.80 -6.92
C ALA A 25 11.99 11.18 -7.33
N PHE A 26 11.24 11.69 -6.38
CA PHE A 26 9.83 12.05 -6.51
C PHE A 26 9.62 13.44 -5.89
N GLY A 27 8.67 14.22 -6.39
CA GLY A 27 8.37 15.54 -5.83
C GLY A 27 7.69 15.49 -4.46
N SER A 28 6.96 14.41 -4.19
CA SER A 28 6.40 14.06 -2.88
C SER A 28 6.38 12.54 -2.75
N VAL A 29 6.43 12.03 -1.52
CA VAL A 29 6.40 10.58 -1.24
C VAL A 29 5.42 10.25 -0.14
N PRO A 30 4.63 9.16 -0.27
CA PRO A 30 3.80 8.69 0.81
C PRO A 30 4.66 8.17 1.97
N THR A 31 4.12 8.32 3.18
CA THR A 31 4.52 7.54 4.34
C THR A 31 3.31 6.79 4.85
N VAL A 32 3.44 5.47 5.02
CA VAL A 32 2.42 4.61 5.60
C VAL A 32 2.73 4.37 7.07
N ALA A 33 1.72 4.41 7.93
CA ALA A 33 1.86 4.04 9.35
C ALA A 33 0.68 3.20 9.83
N PRO A 34 0.90 2.18 10.68
CA PRO A 34 -0.19 1.40 11.25
C PRO A 34 -1.02 2.23 12.22
N GLY A 35 -2.31 1.91 12.32
CA GLY A 35 -3.23 2.48 13.30
C GLY A 35 -3.93 1.40 14.12
N ALA A 36 -4.29 1.72 15.36
CA ALA A 36 -4.96 0.75 16.24
C ALA A 36 -6.43 0.57 15.86
N LEU A 37 -6.90 -0.68 15.82
CA LEU A 37 -8.33 -0.98 15.67
C LEU A 37 -9.14 -0.50 16.89
N SER A 38 -10.42 -0.20 16.67
CA SER A 38 -11.35 0.09 17.76
C SER A 38 -11.62 -1.13 18.65
N SER A 39 -11.44 -2.35 18.12
CA SER A 39 -11.53 -3.62 18.83
C SER A 39 -10.80 -4.72 18.07
N ASN A 40 -10.17 -5.64 18.81
CA ASN A 40 -9.60 -6.89 18.26
C ASN A 40 -10.47 -8.12 18.57
N VAL A 41 -11.72 -7.92 18.99
CA VAL A 41 -12.66 -9.01 19.29
C VAL A 41 -13.38 -9.42 18.01
N LEU A 42 -13.30 -10.71 17.67
CA LEU A 42 -14.02 -11.28 16.54
C LEU A 42 -15.47 -11.60 16.92
N THR A 43 -16.42 -11.00 16.19
CA THR A 43 -17.84 -11.29 16.27
C THR A 43 -18.44 -11.34 14.87
N ASP A 44 -19.65 -11.86 14.74
CA ASP A 44 -20.40 -11.71 13.49
C ASP A 44 -20.79 -10.25 13.26
N GLY A 45 -20.84 -9.84 11.99
CA GLY A 45 -21.17 -8.47 11.58
C GLY A 45 -20.00 -7.77 10.88
N THR A 46 -20.19 -6.49 10.55
CA THR A 46 -19.17 -5.66 9.90
C THR A 46 -18.18 -5.14 10.94
N LEU A 47 -16.91 -5.49 10.77
CA LEU A 47 -15.81 -5.11 11.67
C LEU A 47 -14.77 -4.27 10.96
N GLU A 48 -14.03 -3.46 11.73
CA GLU A 48 -12.73 -2.93 11.30
C GLU A 48 -11.72 -4.07 11.33
N LEU A 49 -11.07 -4.32 10.20
CA LEU A 49 -10.14 -5.44 10.04
C LEU A 49 -8.68 -4.96 9.99
N TYR A 50 -8.45 -3.75 9.48
CA TYR A 50 -7.14 -3.14 9.42
C TYR A 50 -7.25 -1.61 9.40
N ARG A 51 -6.39 -0.90 10.12
CA ARG A 51 -6.34 0.57 10.14
C ARG A 51 -4.91 1.04 9.88
N PHE A 52 -4.78 2.09 9.08
CA PHE A 52 -3.50 2.71 8.77
C PHE A 52 -3.70 4.16 8.35
N THR A 53 -2.61 4.92 8.32
CA THR A 53 -2.59 6.26 7.75
C THR A 53 -1.66 6.31 6.55
N VAL A 54 -1.98 7.19 5.60
CA VAL A 54 -1.06 7.60 4.54
C VAL A 54 -0.88 9.10 4.63
N SER A 55 0.37 9.55 4.66
CA SER A 55 0.75 10.97 4.73
C SER A 55 1.48 11.38 3.47
N ALA A 56 1.16 12.56 2.94
CA ALA A 56 1.98 13.22 1.92
C ALA A 56 3.10 14.03 2.60
N ASP A 57 4.26 14.13 1.94
CA ASP A 57 5.26 15.13 2.32
C ASP A 57 4.65 16.55 2.17
N ALA A 58 5.13 17.52 2.95
CA ALA A 58 4.85 18.93 2.74
C ALA A 58 5.36 19.46 1.38
N ALA A 59 6.25 18.72 0.71
CA ALA A 59 6.80 19.08 -0.60
C ALA A 59 5.77 19.07 -1.75
N GLY A 60 4.70 18.28 -1.65
CA GLY A 60 3.68 18.21 -2.70
C GLY A 60 2.57 17.21 -2.41
N ASP A 61 1.52 17.26 -3.23
CA ASP A 61 0.41 16.32 -3.16
C ASP A 61 0.86 14.90 -3.57
N ILE A 62 0.11 13.89 -3.16
CA ILE A 62 0.22 12.53 -3.70
C ILE A 62 -1.15 12.04 -4.15
N GLY A 63 -1.15 11.11 -5.11
CA GLY A 63 -2.32 10.37 -5.54
C GLY A 63 -2.21 8.91 -5.18
N LEU A 64 -3.30 8.29 -4.73
CA LEU A 64 -3.40 6.87 -4.44
C LEU A 64 -4.36 6.21 -5.44
N GLY A 65 -4.04 4.98 -5.86
CA GLY A 65 -4.73 4.27 -6.94
C GLY A 65 -5.37 2.94 -6.51
N ASN A 66 -4.74 2.20 -5.61
CA ASN A 66 -5.29 0.98 -5.02
C ASN A 66 -4.61 0.67 -3.67
N PHE A 67 -5.15 -0.33 -2.97
CA PHE A 67 -4.48 -1.02 -1.87
C PHE A 67 -4.75 -2.52 -1.97
N THR A 68 -3.76 -3.36 -1.67
CA THR A 68 -3.92 -4.80 -1.53
C THR A 68 -3.70 -5.24 -0.09
N PHE A 69 -4.58 -6.12 0.40
CA PHE A 69 -4.49 -6.70 1.73
C PHE A 69 -4.35 -8.21 1.66
N ASN A 70 -3.45 -8.77 2.47
CA ASN A 70 -3.42 -10.20 2.73
C ASN A 70 -4.38 -10.50 3.87
N VAL A 71 -5.40 -11.31 3.60
CA VAL A 71 -6.41 -11.72 4.57
C VAL A 71 -6.33 -13.22 4.76
N ALA A 72 -6.25 -13.68 6.02
CA ALA A 72 -6.33 -15.08 6.38
C ALA A 72 -7.39 -15.28 7.47
N THR A 73 -8.23 -16.29 7.30
CA THR A 73 -9.29 -16.62 8.26
C THR A 73 -9.11 -18.03 8.82
N SER A 74 -9.64 -18.26 10.01
CA SER A 74 -9.78 -19.59 10.61
C SER A 74 -11.19 -19.70 11.18
N GLY A 75 -11.98 -20.63 10.63
CA GLY A 75 -13.34 -20.96 11.09
C GLY A 75 -14.44 -19.96 10.69
N VAL A 76 -14.08 -18.86 10.01
CA VAL A 76 -15.02 -17.82 9.56
C VAL A 76 -14.88 -17.49 8.08
N THR A 77 -15.96 -16.94 7.53
CA THR A 77 -15.98 -16.31 6.20
C THR A 77 -16.15 -14.80 6.36
N VAL A 78 -15.34 -14.04 5.63
CA VAL A 78 -15.43 -12.58 5.53
C VAL A 78 -15.90 -12.19 4.14
N THR A 79 -16.87 -11.29 4.07
CA THR A 79 -17.50 -10.81 2.84
C THR A 79 -17.56 -9.28 2.82
N ASN A 80 -18.03 -8.69 1.71
CA ASN A 80 -18.30 -7.25 1.61
C ASN A 80 -17.13 -6.38 2.05
N PHE A 81 -15.93 -6.65 1.53
CA PHE A 81 -14.76 -5.86 1.86
C PHE A 81 -14.87 -4.45 1.28
N TYR A 82 -14.56 -3.45 2.10
CA TYR A 82 -14.39 -2.09 1.63
C TYR A 82 -13.41 -1.29 2.47
N VAL A 83 -12.82 -0.26 1.88
CA VAL A 83 -12.00 0.73 2.60
C VAL A 83 -12.78 2.01 2.77
N THR A 84 -12.77 2.57 3.98
CA THR A 84 -13.22 3.93 4.26
C THR A 84 -12.00 4.83 4.46
N ASP A 85 -11.97 5.97 3.76
CA ASP A 85 -11.20 7.15 4.16
C ASP A 85 -11.99 7.87 5.24
N GLU A 86 -11.58 7.72 6.50
CA GLU A 86 -12.28 8.33 7.64
C GLU A 86 -11.98 9.82 7.77
N THR A 87 -10.93 10.32 7.10
CA THR A 87 -10.64 11.76 7.07
C THR A 87 -11.69 12.51 6.25
N ASP A 88 -12.15 11.90 5.15
CA ASP A 88 -13.13 12.48 4.22
C ASP A 88 -14.51 11.80 4.26
N ASP A 89 -14.74 10.88 5.20
CA ASP A 89 -15.97 10.08 5.35
C ASP A 89 -16.45 9.43 4.03
N THR A 90 -15.51 8.81 3.31
CA THR A 90 -15.75 8.28 1.96
C THR A 90 -15.37 6.80 1.87
N GLN A 91 -16.29 5.97 1.39
CA GLN A 91 -15.98 4.60 0.98
C GLN A 91 -15.29 4.59 -0.39
N LEU A 92 -14.13 3.95 -0.49
CA LEU A 92 -13.28 4.03 -1.69
C LEU A 92 -13.70 3.09 -2.81
N ASN A 93 -14.23 1.90 -2.49
CA ASN A 93 -14.62 0.90 -3.47
C ASN A 93 -16.12 0.59 -3.39
N ASN A 94 -16.74 0.38 -4.54
CA ASN A 94 -18.08 -0.19 -4.65
C ASN A 94 -18.10 -1.47 -5.49
N SER A 95 -16.98 -1.81 -6.12
CA SER A 95 -16.80 -3.13 -6.74
C SER A 95 -16.95 -4.23 -5.71
N VAL A 96 -17.61 -5.31 -6.13
CA VAL A 96 -17.72 -6.54 -5.34
C VAL A 96 -16.32 -7.15 -5.21
N VAL A 97 -15.88 -7.33 -3.97
CA VAL A 97 -14.70 -8.10 -3.61
C VAL A 97 -15.14 -9.52 -3.24
N ALA A 98 -14.41 -10.52 -3.70
CA ALA A 98 -14.70 -11.92 -3.38
C ALA A 98 -14.68 -12.18 -1.87
N SER A 99 -15.50 -13.14 -1.43
CA SER A 99 -15.45 -13.63 -0.06
C SER A 99 -14.14 -14.35 0.24
N VAL A 100 -13.70 -14.29 1.49
CA VAL A 100 -12.48 -14.93 1.97
C VAL A 100 -12.84 -15.89 3.11
N ASP A 101 -12.57 -17.19 2.92
CA ASP A 101 -12.73 -18.26 3.92
C ASP A 101 -11.42 -19.05 4.15
N THR A 102 -10.34 -18.61 3.52
CA THR A 102 -8.98 -19.09 3.68
C THR A 102 -7.99 -17.95 3.34
N ALA A 103 -6.68 -18.20 3.28
CA ALA A 103 -5.72 -17.16 2.93
C ALA A 103 -5.90 -16.67 1.47
N ALA A 104 -6.10 -15.36 1.28
CA ALA A 104 -6.27 -14.73 -0.01
C ALA A 104 -5.79 -13.27 -0.01
N GLN A 105 -5.55 -12.73 -1.21
CA GLN A 105 -5.34 -11.30 -1.42
C GLN A 105 -6.67 -10.60 -1.71
N VAL A 106 -6.85 -9.42 -1.14
CA VAL A 106 -7.98 -8.54 -1.32
C VAL A 106 -7.46 -7.23 -1.89
N GLU A 107 -7.60 -7.04 -3.20
CA GLU A 107 -7.32 -5.77 -3.86
C GLU A 107 -8.54 -4.85 -3.77
N ILE A 108 -8.31 -3.60 -3.39
CA ILE A 108 -9.32 -2.55 -3.28
C ILE A 108 -9.12 -1.56 -4.43
N THR A 109 -9.95 -1.69 -5.47
CA THR A 109 -10.04 -0.71 -6.55
C THR A 109 -10.78 0.54 -6.09
N PHE A 110 -10.23 1.73 -6.33
CA PHE A 110 -10.91 2.97 -5.98
C PHE A 110 -11.93 3.35 -7.05
N ASN A 111 -13.21 3.13 -6.74
CA ASN A 111 -14.35 3.41 -7.61
C ASN A 111 -15.61 3.74 -6.78
N PRO A 112 -15.58 4.85 -6.02
CA PRO A 112 -16.68 5.21 -5.13
C PRO A 112 -17.99 5.32 -5.91
N GLY A 113 -19.08 4.80 -5.33
CA GLY A 113 -20.40 4.80 -5.96
C GLY A 113 -20.54 3.89 -7.21
N GLY A 114 -19.54 3.08 -7.54
CA GLY A 114 -19.57 2.14 -8.67
C GLY A 114 -19.28 2.77 -10.02
N GLY A 115 -18.69 3.97 -10.02
CA GLY A 115 -18.22 4.64 -11.23
C GLY A 115 -16.95 4.01 -11.81
N GLY A 116 -16.29 4.75 -12.69
CA GLY A 116 -14.95 4.40 -13.16
C GLY A 116 -13.91 4.46 -12.03
N ILE A 117 -12.71 3.95 -12.32
CA ILE A 117 -11.57 4.08 -11.41
C ILE A 117 -11.26 5.56 -11.21
N VAL A 118 -11.01 5.95 -9.96
CA VAL A 118 -10.62 7.31 -9.59
C VAL A 118 -9.35 7.29 -8.76
N GLU A 119 -8.66 8.42 -8.79
CA GLU A 119 -7.58 8.71 -7.85
C GLU A 119 -8.13 9.16 -6.50
N ARG A 120 -7.43 8.80 -5.41
CA ARG A 120 -7.59 9.39 -4.08
C ARG A 120 -6.41 10.31 -3.78
N GLN A 121 -6.62 11.62 -3.89
CA GLN A 121 -5.59 12.62 -3.58
C GLN A 121 -5.44 12.83 -2.07
N ILE A 122 -4.19 12.99 -1.61
CA ILE A 122 -3.83 13.54 -0.30
C ILE A 122 -3.00 14.80 -0.53
N SER A 123 -3.45 15.92 0.00
CA SER A 123 -2.77 17.21 -0.16
C SER A 123 -1.43 17.24 0.57
N ALA A 124 -0.51 18.09 0.10
CA ALA A 124 0.80 18.29 0.70
C ALA A 124 0.73 18.48 2.23
N GLY A 125 1.51 17.68 2.97
CA GLY A 125 1.57 17.69 4.43
C GLY A 125 0.33 17.16 5.16
N ALA A 126 -0.71 16.73 4.44
CA ALA A 126 -1.90 16.13 5.03
C ALA A 126 -1.69 14.63 5.32
N THR A 127 -2.54 14.11 6.18
CA THR A 127 -2.59 12.69 6.54
C THR A 127 -4.02 12.20 6.50
N HIS A 128 -4.26 11.12 5.76
CA HIS A 128 -5.56 10.47 5.69
C HIS A 128 -5.53 9.16 6.48
N THR A 129 -6.63 8.86 7.17
CA THR A 129 -6.80 7.61 7.91
C THR A 129 -7.70 6.67 7.13
N TYR A 130 -7.21 5.47 6.86
CA TYR A 130 -7.92 4.44 6.10
C TYR A 130 -8.23 3.24 6.98
N VAL A 131 -9.41 2.67 6.78
CA VAL A 131 -9.88 1.49 7.51
C VAL A 131 -10.44 0.47 6.54
N LEU A 132 -9.83 -0.71 6.47
CA LEU A 132 -10.44 -1.87 5.82
C LEU A 132 -11.52 -2.43 6.74
N LYS A 133 -12.71 -2.62 6.18
CA LYS A 133 -13.87 -3.21 6.83
C LYS A 133 -14.34 -4.42 6.04
N GLY A 134 -15.00 -5.36 6.72
CA GLY A 134 -15.62 -6.53 6.11
C GLY A 134 -16.64 -7.17 7.04
N THR A 135 -17.58 -7.91 6.48
CA THR A 135 -18.64 -8.60 7.21
C THR A 135 -18.21 -10.03 7.52
N VAL A 136 -18.01 -10.33 8.80
CA VAL A 136 -17.69 -11.65 9.35
C VAL A 136 -18.98 -12.43 9.59
N THR A 137 -18.96 -13.73 9.27
CA THR A 137 -20.03 -14.68 9.60
C THR A 137 -19.46 -15.99 10.13
N GLY A 138 -20.21 -16.66 11.02
CA GLY A 138 -19.89 -17.99 11.51
C GLY A 138 -18.94 -18.03 12.72
N SER A 139 -18.69 -16.90 13.37
CA SER A 139 -17.69 -16.82 14.45
C SER A 139 -18.01 -17.71 15.65
N SER A 140 -17.04 -18.51 16.05
CA SER A 140 -17.04 -19.42 17.20
C SER A 140 -15.74 -19.27 18.01
N SER A 141 -15.72 -19.78 19.25
CA SER A 141 -14.51 -19.74 20.10
C SER A 141 -13.34 -20.45 19.40
N GLY A 142 -12.17 -19.79 19.37
CA GLY A 142 -10.97 -20.25 18.68
C GLY A 142 -10.79 -19.70 17.26
N ASP A 143 -11.80 -19.04 16.70
CA ASP A 143 -11.74 -18.46 15.36
C ASP A 143 -10.92 -17.16 15.31
N SER A 144 -10.39 -16.86 14.11
CA SER A 144 -9.62 -15.64 13.88
C SER A 144 -9.74 -15.08 12.46
N VAL A 145 -9.48 -13.78 12.35
CA VAL A 145 -9.20 -13.07 11.09
C VAL A 145 -7.88 -12.34 11.27
N GLN A 146 -6.96 -12.53 10.32
CA GLN A 146 -5.66 -11.87 10.27
C GLN A 146 -5.58 -11.04 9.00
N VAL A 147 -5.21 -9.76 9.13
CA VAL A 147 -5.07 -8.86 7.98
C VAL A 147 -3.76 -8.11 8.04
N SER A 148 -3.04 -8.05 6.91
CA SER A 148 -1.90 -7.15 6.70
C SER A 148 -2.04 -6.41 5.39
N LEU A 149 -1.43 -5.23 5.31
CA LEU A 149 -1.30 -4.47 4.07
C LEU A 149 -0.11 -5.04 3.28
N ALA A 150 -0.35 -5.41 2.02
CA ALA A 150 0.69 -5.91 1.12
C ALA A 150 1.59 -4.76 0.66
N GLY A 151 2.82 -5.08 0.26
CA GLY A 151 3.76 -4.09 -0.24
C GLY A 151 4.71 -4.67 -1.28
N ASP A 152 5.20 -3.79 -2.14
CA ASP A 152 5.88 -4.22 -3.35
C ASP A 152 7.37 -4.50 -3.14
N SER A 153 7.84 -5.63 -3.68
CA SER A 153 9.24 -6.07 -3.56
C SER A 153 10.18 -5.49 -4.62
N ALA A 154 9.63 -4.88 -5.66
CA ALA A 154 10.34 -4.25 -6.77
C ALA A 154 9.53 -3.06 -7.31
N ALA A 155 10.15 -2.22 -8.13
CA ALA A 155 9.40 -1.20 -8.89
C ALA A 155 8.59 -1.86 -10.03
N LEU A 156 7.61 -1.14 -10.56
CA LEU A 156 6.89 -1.53 -11.79
C LEU A 156 7.84 -1.87 -12.94
N SER A 157 7.41 -2.75 -13.83
CA SER A 157 8.23 -3.20 -14.97
C SER A 157 8.67 -2.05 -15.89
N ALA A 158 7.79 -1.08 -16.16
CA ALA A 158 8.11 0.13 -16.92
C ALA A 158 8.60 1.31 -16.05
N THR A 159 8.84 1.10 -14.76
CA THR A 159 9.14 2.13 -13.73
C THR A 159 7.99 3.10 -13.45
N THR A 160 7.35 3.65 -14.48
CA THR A 160 6.11 4.43 -14.39
C THR A 160 5.12 3.98 -15.46
N GLU A 161 3.84 3.97 -15.10
CA GLU A 161 2.77 3.43 -15.95
C GLU A 161 1.50 4.27 -15.83
N THR A 162 0.49 3.99 -16.65
CA THR A 162 -0.86 4.51 -16.39
C THR A 162 -1.43 3.81 -15.15
N LEU A 163 -2.46 4.37 -14.50
CA LEU A 163 -3.07 3.71 -13.35
C LEU A 163 -3.60 2.32 -13.72
N ALA A 164 -4.17 2.16 -14.90
CA ALA A 164 -4.73 0.88 -15.34
C ALA A 164 -3.63 -0.18 -15.55
N ASP A 165 -2.50 0.23 -16.14
CA ASP A 165 -1.37 -0.69 -16.40
C ASP A 165 -0.64 -1.04 -15.10
N ALA A 166 -0.39 -0.04 -14.22
CA ALA A 166 0.26 -0.25 -12.93
C ALA A 166 -0.50 -1.27 -12.05
N ARG A 167 -1.83 -1.23 -12.10
CA ARG A 167 -2.72 -2.19 -11.39
C ARG A 167 -2.79 -3.58 -12.03
N ALA A 168 -2.21 -3.75 -13.21
CA ALA A 168 -2.11 -5.03 -13.89
C ALA A 168 -0.69 -5.59 -13.86
N ASP A 169 0.27 -4.84 -13.31
CA ASP A 169 1.63 -5.28 -13.04
C ASP A 169 1.65 -6.29 -11.87
N ALA A 170 2.76 -6.99 -11.67
CA ALA A 170 2.94 -7.87 -10.51
C ALA A 170 3.37 -7.12 -9.25
N GLN A 171 3.66 -5.83 -9.36
CA GLN A 171 4.00 -4.90 -8.28
C GLN A 171 2.86 -3.88 -8.11
N ASP A 172 1.66 -4.41 -7.89
CA ASP A 172 0.38 -3.70 -7.85
C ASP A 172 -0.23 -3.60 -6.45
N ASP A 173 0.53 -3.88 -5.39
CA ASP A 173 -0.01 -3.95 -4.03
C ASP A 173 -0.36 -2.58 -3.44
N PHE A 174 0.39 -1.55 -3.85
CA PHE A 174 0.17 -0.16 -3.44
C PHE A 174 0.53 0.78 -4.59
N ILE A 175 -0.47 1.20 -5.37
CA ILE A 175 -0.25 2.11 -6.50
C ILE A 175 -0.45 3.56 -6.08
N TRP A 176 0.52 4.42 -6.42
CA TRP A 176 0.50 5.85 -6.11
C TRP A 176 1.17 6.70 -7.19
N THR A 177 1.13 8.01 -7.04
CA THR A 177 1.78 9.01 -7.92
C THR A 177 2.17 10.23 -7.09
N ASP A 178 3.26 10.91 -7.46
CA ASP A 178 3.67 12.17 -6.82
C ASP A 178 2.96 13.41 -7.42
N ARG A 179 2.05 13.20 -8.39
CA ARG A 179 1.27 14.24 -9.09
C ARG A 179 2.09 15.37 -9.70
N THR A 180 3.39 15.16 -9.94
CA THR A 180 4.27 16.21 -10.47
C THR A 180 4.13 16.41 -11.98
N ALA A 181 3.51 15.47 -12.70
CA ALA A 181 3.28 15.61 -14.13
C ALA A 181 2.32 16.77 -14.43
N THR A 182 2.71 17.66 -15.36
CA THR A 182 1.93 18.88 -15.68
C THR A 182 0.50 18.62 -16.17
N SER A 183 0.22 17.44 -16.71
CA SER A 183 -1.13 17.05 -17.19
C SER A 183 -1.68 15.84 -16.44
N HIS A 184 -1.23 15.62 -15.20
CA HIS A 184 -1.53 14.45 -14.38
C HIS A 184 -3.00 14.01 -14.48
N ALA A 185 -3.20 12.71 -14.73
CA ALA A 185 -4.48 12.04 -14.75
C ALA A 185 -4.30 10.53 -14.50
N ILE A 186 -5.40 9.78 -14.34
CA ILE A 186 -5.32 8.31 -14.26
C ILE A 186 -4.75 7.65 -15.54
N THR A 187 -4.72 8.39 -16.66
CA THR A 187 -4.20 7.94 -17.96
C THR A 187 -2.79 8.44 -18.26
N THR A 188 -2.16 9.24 -17.39
CA THR A 188 -0.77 9.65 -17.56
C THR A 188 0.18 8.58 -17.03
N THR A 189 1.37 8.49 -17.61
CA THR A 189 2.39 7.49 -17.24
C THR A 189 3.28 7.97 -16.10
N ASP A 190 2.67 8.22 -14.95
CA ASP A 190 3.32 8.73 -13.74
C ASP A 190 2.81 8.04 -12.47
N TRP A 191 2.17 6.88 -12.64
CA TRP A 191 1.80 5.98 -11.55
C TRP A 191 2.93 4.98 -11.30
N ILE A 192 3.11 4.63 -10.04
CA ILE A 192 4.23 3.85 -9.50
C ILE A 192 3.77 2.93 -8.37
N SER A 193 4.52 1.87 -8.13
CA SER A 193 4.31 0.90 -7.04
C SER A 193 4.72 1.45 -5.67
N GLY A 194 4.36 0.74 -4.61
CA GLY A 194 4.73 1.01 -3.21
C GLY A 194 6.16 0.66 -2.86
N PHE A 195 6.97 0.27 -3.85
CA PHE A 195 8.37 -0.08 -3.65
C PHE A 195 9.14 1.03 -2.96
N ARG A 196 9.70 0.70 -1.78
CA ARG A 196 10.46 1.61 -0.92
C ARG A 196 9.65 2.78 -0.34
N VAL A 197 8.33 2.71 -0.36
CA VAL A 197 7.48 3.64 0.40
C VAL A 197 7.77 3.46 1.89
N LYS A 198 8.01 4.58 2.58
CA LYS A 198 8.38 4.55 3.99
C LYS A 198 7.24 3.97 4.82
N GLY A 199 7.56 3.00 5.68
CA GLY A 199 6.58 2.34 6.54
C GLY A 199 5.79 1.21 5.87
N LEU A 200 6.04 0.95 4.57
CA LEU A 200 5.54 -0.20 3.85
C LEU A 200 6.69 -1.20 3.61
N PRO A 201 6.66 -2.41 4.22
CA PRO A 201 7.64 -3.45 3.93
C PRO A 201 7.53 -3.96 2.50
N SER A 202 8.60 -4.54 1.97
CA SER A 202 8.66 -5.13 0.61
C SER A 202 7.88 -6.45 0.46
N SER A 203 7.03 -6.77 1.43
CA SER A 203 6.24 -8.01 1.48
C SER A 203 4.87 -7.67 2.03
N ASN A 204 4.77 -7.52 3.36
CA ASN A 204 3.55 -7.07 4.01
C ASN A 204 3.87 -6.47 5.38
N THR A 205 2.95 -5.66 5.89
CA THR A 205 3.00 -5.15 7.27
C THR A 205 2.77 -6.28 8.28
N SER A 206 3.05 -6.00 9.56
CA SER A 206 2.64 -6.90 10.64
C SER A 206 1.10 -7.07 10.62
N PRO A 207 0.59 -8.31 10.77
CA PRO A 207 -0.83 -8.55 10.71
C PRO A 207 -1.54 -8.02 11.96
N GLU A 208 -2.69 -7.37 11.76
CA GLU A 208 -3.71 -7.21 12.79
C GLU A 208 -4.48 -8.51 12.95
N VAL A 209 -4.80 -8.87 14.19
CA VAL A 209 -5.49 -10.12 14.50
C VAL A 209 -6.76 -9.81 15.29
N LEU A 210 -7.89 -10.28 14.77
CA LEU A 210 -9.14 -10.36 15.51
C LEU A 210 -9.36 -11.82 15.92
N SER A 211 -9.72 -12.05 17.18
CA SER A 211 -9.95 -13.40 17.69
C SER A 211 -11.19 -13.49 18.57
N LYS A 212 -11.81 -14.67 18.58
CA LYS A 212 -12.91 -14.99 19.48
C LYS A 212 -12.41 -15.95 20.54
N ALA A 213 -12.48 -15.51 21.80
CA ALA A 213 -12.16 -16.34 22.96
C ALA A 213 -13.17 -17.48 23.11
#